data_AF-A0A2D4PXM1-F1
#
_entry.id   AF-A0A2D4PXM1-F1
#
_cell.length_a   1.000
_cell.length_b   1.000
_cell.length_c   1.000
_cell.angle_alpha   90.00
_cell.angle_beta   90.00
_cell.angle_gamma   90.00
#
_symmetry.space_group_name_H-M   'P 1'
#
loop_
_entity.id
_entity.type
_entity.pdbx_description
1 polymer ?
#
loop_
_entity_poly.entity_id
_entity_poly.type
_entity_poly.pdbx_seq_one_letter_code
_entity_poly.pdbx_strand_id
1 'polypeptide(L)'
;ITPIFRELHWLPISLRIQFKVLVITFKVLHGSGPSYLRDRLLTHDSLRPIRSHRLGLLRVPSASQCRLAGPRERAFSVAAPVLWNRLPPGIRTTPTLLTFR
;
A
#
# COMPACT_ATOMS: atom_id res chain seq x y z
N ILE A 1 -17.80 -21.33 -8.20
CA ILE A 1 -18.04 -19.87 -8.14
C ILE A 1 -19.50 -19.70 -7.76
N THR A 2 -19.79 -19.25 -6.54
CA THR A 2 -21.15 -19.25 -5.97
C THR A 2 -22.01 -18.11 -6.54
N PRO A 3 -23.25 -18.38 -6.96
CA PRO A 3 -24.12 -17.43 -7.67
C PRO A 3 -24.60 -16.25 -6.81
N ILE A 4 -24.54 -16.35 -5.49
CA ILE A 4 -24.93 -15.31 -4.52
C ILE A 4 -24.10 -14.01 -4.66
N PHE A 5 -22.85 -14.10 -5.14
CA PHE A 5 -22.00 -12.92 -5.33
C PHE A 5 -22.45 -11.99 -6.47
N ARG A 6 -23.38 -12.41 -7.34
CA ARG A 6 -23.89 -11.57 -8.44
C ARG A 6 -24.93 -10.55 -7.99
N GLU A 7 -25.62 -10.76 -6.88
CA GLU A 7 -26.72 -9.88 -6.45
C GLU A 7 -26.24 -8.72 -5.54
N LEU A 8 -25.11 -8.88 -4.84
CA LEU A 8 -24.43 -7.80 -4.10
C LEU A 8 -23.28 -7.16 -4.93
N HIS A 9 -23.58 -6.75 -6.16
CA HIS A 9 -22.60 -6.33 -7.18
C HIS A 9 -22.06 -4.90 -7.02
N TRP A 10 -21.57 -4.53 -5.84
CA TRP A 10 -20.94 -3.21 -5.64
C TRP A 10 -19.52 -3.42 -5.14
N LEU A 11 -18.60 -3.59 -6.09
CA LEU A 11 -17.17 -3.84 -5.93
C LEU A 11 -16.79 -5.21 -5.30
N PRO A 12 -16.08 -6.09 -6.06
CA PRO A 12 -15.51 -7.34 -5.55
C PRO A 12 -14.77 -7.19 -4.21
N ILE A 13 -14.91 -8.17 -3.31
CA ILE A 13 -14.27 -8.17 -1.97
C ILE A 13 -12.75 -7.97 -2.07
N SER A 14 -12.11 -8.57 -3.07
CA SER A 14 -10.68 -8.41 -3.33
C SER A 14 -10.28 -6.94 -3.51
N LEU A 15 -11.07 -6.18 -4.27
CA LEU A 15 -10.84 -4.74 -4.49
C LEU A 15 -11.13 -3.93 -3.23
N ARG A 16 -12.14 -4.30 -2.43
CA ARG A 16 -12.41 -3.66 -1.13
C ARG A 16 -11.23 -3.83 -0.16
N ILE A 17 -10.62 -5.02 -0.13
CA ILE A 17 -9.43 -5.29 0.69
C ILE A 17 -8.26 -4.43 0.21
N GLN A 18 -7.99 -4.39 -1.10
CA GLN A 18 -6.92 -3.57 -1.68
C GLN A 18 -7.13 -2.09 -1.36
N PHE A 19 -8.35 -1.58 -1.51
CA PHE A 19 -8.70 -0.20 -1.19
C PHE A 19 -8.46 0.12 0.29
N LYS A 20 -8.88 -0.75 1.22
CA LYS A 20 -8.60 -0.57 2.65
C LYS A 20 -7.10 -0.52 2.95
N VAL A 21 -6.31 -1.40 2.34
CA VAL A 21 -4.84 -1.39 2.48
C VAL A 21 -4.29 -0.06 2.00
N LEU A 22 -4.68 0.40 0.81
CA LEU A 22 -4.25 1.67 0.23
C LEU A 22 -4.62 2.89 1.08
N VAL A 23 -5.84 2.93 1.63
CA VAL A 23 -6.27 4.01 2.52
C VAL A 23 -5.46 4.02 3.81
N ILE A 24 -5.14 2.85 4.39
CA ILE A 24 -4.27 2.76 5.57
C ILE A 24 -2.86 3.24 5.21
N THR A 25 -2.32 2.83 4.06
CA THR A 25 -1.01 3.29 3.56
C THR A 25 -0.97 4.81 3.40
N PHE A 26 -2.00 5.41 2.79
CA PHE A 26 -2.13 6.86 2.67
C PHE A 26 -2.09 7.54 4.05
N LYS A 27 -2.93 7.09 4.99
CA LYS A 27 -2.97 7.67 6.35
C LYS A 27 -1.62 7.58 7.05
N VAL A 28 -0.94 6.45 6.93
CA VAL A 28 0.39 6.22 7.52
C VAL A 28 1.44 7.16 6.91
N LEU A 29 1.41 7.37 5.59
CA LEU A 29 2.31 8.30 4.90
C LEU A 29 2.07 9.77 5.29
N HIS A 30 0.80 10.16 5.46
CA HIS A 30 0.40 11.51 5.87
C HIS A 30 0.41 11.71 7.40
N GLY A 31 1.03 10.80 8.17
CA GLY A 31 1.20 10.95 9.62
C GLY A 31 -0.06 10.81 10.46
N SER A 32 -1.20 10.44 9.86
CA SER A 32 -2.48 10.18 10.54
C SER A 32 -2.71 8.70 10.86
N GLY A 33 -1.76 7.83 10.50
CA GLY A 33 -1.82 6.40 10.76
C GLY A 33 -0.94 5.98 11.94
N PRO A 34 -1.02 4.70 12.37
CA PRO A 34 -0.21 4.19 13.45
C PRO A 34 1.29 4.24 13.14
N SER A 35 2.10 4.71 14.10
CA SER A 35 3.56 4.84 13.96
C SER A 35 4.24 3.52 13.63
N TYR A 36 3.83 2.42 14.28
CA TYR A 36 4.41 1.10 14.03
C TYR A 36 4.25 0.63 12.57
N LEU A 37 3.24 1.11 11.83
CA LEU A 37 3.10 0.81 10.40
C LEU A 37 4.00 1.70 9.55
N ARG A 38 4.21 2.94 9.96
CA ARG A 38 5.13 3.88 9.31
C ARG A 38 6.55 3.32 9.32
N ASP A 39 6.99 2.86 10.48
CA ASP A 39 8.34 2.31 10.66
C ASP A 39 8.55 1.06 9.81
N ARG A 40 7.49 0.29 9.55
CA ARG A 40 7.50 -0.91 8.69
C ARG A 40 7.49 -0.60 7.19
N LEU A 41 6.96 0.55 6.78
CA LEU A 41 6.92 0.98 5.37
C LEU A 41 8.14 1.81 4.97
N LEU A 42 8.65 2.61 5.89
CA LEU A 42 9.80 3.49 5.69
C LEU A 42 11.11 2.86 6.19
N THR A 43 11.16 1.53 6.38
CA THR A 43 12.37 0.84 6.83
C THR A 43 13.54 1.21 5.92
N HIS A 44 14.47 1.97 6.50
CA HIS A 44 15.67 2.57 5.92
C HIS A 44 15.47 3.79 5.01
N ASP A 45 15.47 4.97 5.65
CA ASP A 45 15.84 6.22 5.02
C ASP A 45 17.22 6.07 4.37
N SER A 46 17.23 6.00 3.04
CA SER A 46 18.42 6.43 2.32
C SER A 46 18.49 7.94 2.48
N LEU A 47 19.55 8.44 3.12
CA LEU A 47 19.88 9.86 3.34
C LEU A 47 19.99 10.70 2.03
N ARG A 48 19.62 10.15 0.88
CA ARG A 48 19.71 10.78 -0.44
C ARG A 48 18.33 10.87 -1.07
N PRO A 49 17.93 12.04 -1.60
CA PRO A 49 16.67 12.19 -2.34
C PRO A 49 16.78 11.46 -3.68
N ILE A 50 16.38 10.20 -3.71
CA ILE A 50 16.31 9.40 -4.95
C ILE A 50 15.06 9.83 -5.73
N ARG A 51 15.09 9.74 -7.07
CA ARG A 51 13.93 10.04 -7.95
C ARG A 51 12.63 9.33 -7.51
N SER A 52 12.72 8.19 -6.82
CA SER A 52 11.58 7.47 -6.24
C SER A 52 10.82 8.27 -5.19
N HIS A 53 11.50 9.11 -4.41
CA HIS A 53 10.90 9.96 -3.39
C HIS A 53 10.02 11.06 -4.03
N ARG A 54 10.49 11.67 -5.13
CA ARG A 54 9.70 12.66 -5.90
C ARG A 54 8.45 12.06 -6.53
N LEU A 55 8.46 10.75 -6.80
CA LEU A 55 7.32 10.02 -7.37
C LEU A 55 6.40 9.42 -6.29
N GLY A 56 6.71 9.57 -5.00
CA GLY A 56 5.95 8.93 -3.91
C GLY A 56 5.94 7.41 -3.98
N LEU A 57 7.05 6.78 -4.43
CA LEU A 57 7.19 5.33 -4.49
C LEU A 57 7.66 4.78 -3.14
N LEU A 58 7.03 3.69 -2.70
CA LEU A 58 7.45 2.95 -1.51
C LEU A 58 8.47 1.86 -1.88
N ARG A 59 9.41 1.55 -0.98
CA ARG A 59 10.33 0.44 -1.20
C ARG A 59 9.60 -0.90 -1.02
N VAL A 60 9.64 -1.74 -2.05
CA VAL A 60 9.14 -3.12 -1.96
C VAL A 60 10.29 -4.01 -1.45
N PRO A 61 10.10 -4.80 -0.39
CA PRO A 61 11.11 -5.76 0.06
C PRO A 61 11.41 -6.81 -1.02
N SER A 62 12.67 -7.26 -1.10
CA SER A 62 13.11 -8.20 -2.14
C SER A 62 12.43 -9.56 -1.98
N ALA A 63 12.24 -10.29 -3.09
CA ALA A 63 11.65 -11.63 -3.08
C ALA A 63 12.41 -12.61 -2.15
N SER A 64 13.72 -12.44 -1.97
CA SER A 64 14.49 -13.21 -0.98
C SER A 64 14.09 -12.88 0.47
N GLN A 65 13.86 -11.62 0.80
CA GLN A 65 13.41 -11.15 2.12
C GLN A 65 11.97 -11.55 2.43
N CYS A 66 11.15 -11.72 1.40
CA CYS A 66 9.78 -12.21 1.50
C CYS A 66 9.72 -13.74 1.66
N ARG A 67 10.62 -14.49 1.02
CA ARG A 67 10.66 -15.97 1.03
C ARG A 67 11.24 -16.58 2.32
N LEU A 68 12.16 -15.87 2.99
CA LEU A 68 12.86 -16.38 4.19
C LEU A 68 11.97 -16.56 5.43
N ALA A 69 10.70 -16.12 5.43
CA ALA A 69 9.81 -16.29 6.57
C ALA A 69 8.34 -16.44 6.13
N GLY A 70 7.95 -17.66 5.71
CA GLY A 70 6.55 -18.06 5.53
C GLY A 70 5.71 -17.13 4.63
N PRO A 71 4.39 -16.98 4.87
CA PRO A 71 3.49 -16.18 4.04
C PRO A 71 3.65 -14.65 4.24
N ARG A 72 4.90 -14.15 4.27
CA ARG A 72 5.20 -12.71 4.37
C ARG A 72 4.74 -11.91 3.16
N GLU A 73 4.46 -12.55 2.02
CA GLU A 73 3.89 -11.90 0.84
C GLU A 73 2.56 -11.18 1.13
N ARG A 74 1.80 -11.70 2.10
CA ARG A 74 0.52 -11.11 2.54
C ARG A 74 0.69 -10.09 3.66
N ALA A 75 1.90 -9.93 4.21
CA ALA A 75 2.15 -8.96 5.26
C ALA A 75 1.98 -7.53 4.73
N PHE A 76 1.50 -6.64 5.59
CA PHE A 76 1.28 -5.24 5.22
C PHE A 76 2.54 -4.57 4.68
N SER A 77 3.71 -4.84 5.27
CA SER A 77 5.01 -4.30 4.82
C SER A 77 5.44 -4.76 3.42
N VAL A 78 4.78 -5.76 2.85
CA VAL A 78 5.05 -6.27 1.49
C VAL A 78 3.91 -5.89 0.54
N ALA A 79 2.67 -6.17 0.94
CA ALA A 79 1.49 -5.94 0.10
C ALA A 79 1.20 -4.45 -0.10
N ALA A 80 1.35 -3.61 0.93
CA ALA A 80 1.10 -2.17 0.84
C ALA A 80 2.00 -1.45 -0.16
N PRO A 81 3.34 -1.59 -0.13
CA PRO A 81 4.20 -0.92 -1.11
C PRO A 81 3.98 -1.42 -2.54
N VAL A 82 3.66 -2.70 -2.72
CA VAL A 82 3.32 -3.27 -4.05
C VAL A 82 2.05 -2.65 -4.61
N LEU A 83 0.98 -2.58 -3.81
CA LEU A 83 -0.30 -1.99 -4.23
C LEU A 83 -0.16 -0.48 -4.45
N TRP A 84 0.54 0.21 -3.55
CA TRP A 84 0.77 1.65 -3.65
C TRP A 84 1.53 2.01 -4.93
N ASN A 85 2.61 1.30 -5.26
CA ASN A 85 3.41 1.60 -6.44
C ASN A 85 2.70 1.31 -7.77
N ARG A 86 1.63 0.51 -7.77
CA ARG A 86 0.76 0.31 -8.94
C ARG A 86 -0.16 1.49 -9.21
N LEU A 87 -0.31 2.43 -8.28
CA LEU A 87 -1.15 3.60 -8.48
C LEU A 87 -0.52 4.60 -9.47
N PRO A 88 -1.34 5.28 -10.29
CA PRO A 88 -0.90 6.42 -11.08
C PRO A 88 -0.23 7.48 -10.19
N PRO A 89 0.83 8.15 -10.69
CA PRO A 89 1.55 9.15 -9.91
C PRO A 89 0.64 10.29 -9.44
N GLY A 90 -0.33 10.72 -10.26
CA GLY A 90 -1.27 11.79 -9.91
C GLY A 90 -2.14 11.48 -8.70
N ILE A 91 -2.43 10.20 -8.43
CA ILE A 91 -3.20 9.77 -7.24
C ILE A 91 -2.30 9.73 -6.01
N ARG A 92 -1.03 9.32 -6.17
CA ARG A 92 -0.07 9.20 -5.07
C ARG A 92 0.40 10.54 -4.52
N THR A 93 0.39 11.58 -5.35
CA THR A 93 0.77 12.94 -4.94
C THR A 93 -0.43 13.76 -4.45
N THR A 94 -1.60 13.16 -4.26
CA THR A 94 -2.77 13.88 -3.75
C THR A 94 -2.52 14.35 -2.30
N PRO A 95 -2.87 15.61 -1.97
CA PRO A 95 -2.62 16.14 -0.63
C PRO A 95 -3.68 15.70 0.39
N THR A 96 -4.87 15.28 -0.06
CA THR A 96 -6.00 14.98 0.83
C THR A 96 -6.59 13.60 0.58
N LEU A 97 -7.05 12.99 1.68
CA LEU A 97 -7.73 11.69 1.67
C LEU A 97 -9.07 11.73 0.93
N LEU A 98 -9.69 12.92 0.81
CA LEU A 98 -10.95 13.10 0.08
C LEU A 98 -10.76 12.92 -1.43
N THR A 99 -9.64 13.39 -1.98
CA THR A 99 -9.31 13.21 -3.41
C THR A 99 -8.79 11.79 -3.70
N PHE A 100 -8.32 11.08 -2.67
CA PHE A 100 -7.81 9.70 -2.79
C PHE A 100 -8.91 8.63 -2.77
N ARG A 101 -10.07 8.93 -2.18
CA ARG A 101 -11.15 7.96 -1.90
C ARG A 101 -12.09 7.71 -3.07
#